data_AF-A0AAD6XC38-F1
#
_entry.id   AF-A0AAD6XC38-F1
#
_cell.length_a   1.000
_cell.length_b   1.000
_cell.length_c   1.000
_cell.angle_alpha   90.00
_cell.angle_beta   90.00
_cell.angle_gamma   90.00
#
_symmetry.space_group_name_H-M   'P 1'
#
loop_
_entity.id
_entity.type
_entity.pdbx_description
1 polymer ?
#
loop_
_entity_poly.entity_id
_entity_poly.type
_entity_poly.pdbx_seq_one_letter_code
_entity_poly.pdbx_strand_id
1 'polypeptide(L)'
;MDDFDKDPFAKQRAKNLYYPFASSDEWAYAAFLSNANISVSTIDQLLKLRLSEKMHLSFRTAKELRSRVEMLPKGPEWKAIPWRTEYPTKNSLTLYYRDPLECLQSLLSNPLVQDFIHFTPFRLWANSEKLMRIYTEWLSGDVAWNMQEQLPPGSTLLGTILSSDKTQLTAMTGNRSAYPLLISLADYRHGLSHEGKDPEIRGVLASRLFHAILDFILEPLKRTAEIGMMMNDPLGWRRFCYTPLVAYIQGKRSSVTTANYKDFGDPFRHPSRTAKTTIAMLSNLEKTTHPYDLATYIKSAKALGLNGVHRPFWRDWPLAEPSLFLTPEILHHWLKMFYDHLCKWCIEAVGGSGD
;
A
#
# COMPACT_ATOMS: atom_id res chain seq x y z
N MET A 1 19.04 -16.60 -5.38
CA MET A 1 20.49 -16.75 -5.67
C MET A 1 20.99 -15.58 -6.50
N ASP A 2 20.37 -15.22 -7.62
CA ASP A 2 21.05 -14.30 -8.54
C ASP A 2 21.30 -12.85 -8.09
N ASP A 3 20.52 -12.20 -7.23
CA ASP A 3 20.79 -10.78 -6.90
C ASP A 3 21.70 -10.57 -5.68
N PHE A 4 21.75 -11.52 -4.75
CA PHE A 4 22.72 -11.47 -3.64
C PHE A 4 24.13 -11.86 -4.11
N ASP A 5 24.22 -12.82 -5.04
CA ASP A 5 25.49 -13.25 -5.65
C ASP A 5 26.02 -12.22 -6.69
N LYS A 6 25.18 -11.28 -7.15
CA LYS A 6 25.56 -10.17 -8.04
C LYS A 6 26.15 -8.98 -7.31
N ASP A 7 26.09 -8.91 -5.98
CA ASP A 7 26.71 -7.82 -5.24
C ASP A 7 28.24 -7.89 -5.38
N PRO A 8 28.87 -6.96 -6.13
CA PRO A 8 30.32 -7.00 -6.34
C PRO A 8 31.11 -6.83 -5.04
N PHE A 9 30.44 -6.38 -3.97
CA PHE A 9 31.02 -6.14 -2.66
C PHE A 9 30.61 -7.17 -1.60
N ALA A 10 29.97 -8.28 -1.97
CA ALA A 10 29.49 -9.30 -1.02
C ALA A 10 30.62 -9.83 -0.12
N LYS A 11 31.81 -10.09 -0.69
CA LYS A 11 32.99 -10.57 0.05
C LYS A 11 33.49 -9.55 1.09
N GLN A 12 33.43 -8.26 0.78
CA GLN A 12 33.81 -7.18 1.67
C GLN A 12 32.76 -7.02 2.78
N ARG A 13 31.47 -7.08 2.43
CA ARG A 13 30.35 -6.99 3.38
C ARG A 13 30.28 -8.14 4.37
N ALA A 14 30.76 -9.32 3.99
CA ALA A 14 30.92 -10.45 4.90
C ALA A 14 31.93 -10.19 6.03
N LYS A 15 32.94 -9.33 5.80
CA LYS A 15 33.93 -8.93 6.81
C LYS A 15 33.57 -7.63 7.53
N ASN A 16 32.91 -6.73 6.83
CA ASN A 16 32.46 -5.43 7.34
C ASN A 16 31.09 -5.10 6.75
N LEU A 17 30.05 -5.28 7.56
CA LEU A 17 28.66 -5.04 7.18
C LEU A 17 28.41 -3.62 6.63
N TYR A 18 29.23 -2.65 7.02
CA TYR A 18 29.08 -1.24 6.66
C TYR A 18 29.83 -0.84 5.38
N TYR A 19 30.48 -1.79 4.68
CA TYR A 19 31.17 -1.50 3.42
C TYR A 19 30.22 -0.85 2.40
N PRO A 20 30.58 0.29 1.78
CA PRO A 20 31.96 0.79 1.57
C PRO A 20 32.60 1.55 2.73
N PHE A 21 31.86 1.93 3.78
CA PHE A 21 32.41 2.64 4.94
C PHE A 21 33.26 1.71 5.80
N ALA A 22 34.26 2.27 6.49
CA ALA A 22 35.22 1.50 7.28
C ALA A 22 34.62 0.95 8.59
N SER A 23 33.58 1.58 9.14
CA SER A 23 32.93 1.17 10.39
C SER A 23 31.47 1.62 10.47
N SER A 24 30.77 1.12 11.50
CA SER A 24 29.42 1.57 11.87
C SER A 24 29.37 3.07 12.16
N ASP A 25 30.35 3.59 12.89
CA ASP A 25 30.41 5.01 13.28
C ASP A 25 30.60 5.90 12.06
N GLU A 26 31.46 5.47 11.12
CA GLU A 26 31.65 6.20 9.87
C GLU A 26 30.37 6.19 9.03
N TRP A 27 29.68 5.05 8.94
CA TRP A 27 28.41 4.97 8.24
C TRP A 27 27.36 5.90 8.86
N ALA A 28 27.26 5.94 10.19
CA ALA A 28 26.33 6.83 10.89
C ALA A 28 26.63 8.31 10.61
N TYR A 29 27.92 8.68 10.61
CA TYR A 29 28.36 10.03 10.26
C TYR A 29 28.04 10.37 8.78
N ALA A 30 28.34 9.46 7.85
CA ALA A 30 28.03 9.60 6.43
C ALA A 30 26.52 9.73 6.17
N ALA A 31 25.70 8.93 6.86
CA ALA A 31 24.25 8.98 6.79
C ALA A 31 23.71 10.31 7.32
N PHE A 32 24.25 10.82 8.43
CA PHE A 32 23.90 12.13 8.95
C PHE A 32 24.19 13.23 7.93
N LEU A 33 25.41 13.28 7.37
CA LEU A 33 25.78 14.28 6.38
C LEU A 33 24.91 14.24 5.12
N SER A 34 24.55 13.04 4.67
CA SER A 34 23.71 12.84 3.47
C SER A 34 22.25 13.26 3.70
N ASN A 35 21.74 13.11 4.93
CA ASN A 35 20.35 13.39 5.27
C ASN A 35 20.11 14.78 5.85
N ALA A 36 21.15 15.48 6.32
CA ALA A 36 21.03 16.78 6.98
C ALA A 36 20.71 17.96 6.02
N ASN A 37 20.49 17.69 4.73
CA ASN A 37 20.19 18.69 3.70
C ASN A 37 21.22 19.84 3.64
N ILE A 38 22.49 19.50 3.85
CA ILE A 38 23.62 20.43 3.86
C ILE A 38 24.15 20.56 2.43
N SER A 39 24.62 21.77 2.07
CA SER A 39 25.20 21.99 0.74
C SER A 39 26.51 21.21 0.55
N VAL A 40 26.79 20.81 -0.69
CA VAL A 40 28.04 20.10 -1.06
C VAL A 40 29.29 20.86 -0.61
N SER A 41 29.31 22.18 -0.76
CA SER A 41 30.45 23.01 -0.35
C SER A 41 30.62 23.07 1.16
N THR A 42 29.53 23.09 1.93
CA THR A 42 29.60 23.05 3.40
C THR A 42 30.10 21.69 3.90
N ILE A 43 29.71 20.58 3.26
CA ILE A 43 30.26 19.26 3.57
C ILE A 43 31.77 19.24 3.30
N ASP A 44 32.22 19.77 2.16
CA ASP A 44 33.66 19.85 1.86
C ASP A 44 34.42 20.73 2.88
N GLN A 45 33.83 21.82 3.37
CA GLN A 45 34.43 22.64 4.42
C GLN A 45 34.54 21.89 5.75
N LEU A 46 33.49 21.15 6.14
CA LEU A 46 33.47 20.33 7.35
C LEU A 46 34.54 19.22 7.29
N LEU A 47 34.67 18.55 6.14
CA LEU A 47 35.64 17.47 5.96
C LEU A 47 37.10 17.97 5.95
N LYS A 48 37.34 19.26 5.72
CA LYS A 48 38.67 19.91 5.83
C LYS A 48 39.05 20.33 7.26
N LEU A 49 38.14 20.23 8.23
CA LEU A 49 38.47 20.57 9.61
C LEU A 49 39.48 19.56 10.19
N ARG A 50 40.39 20.03 11.06
CA ARG A 50 41.39 19.19 11.75
C ARG A 50 40.77 18.04 12.57
N LEU A 51 39.53 18.21 13.03
CA LEU A 51 38.79 17.15 13.72
C LEU A 51 38.47 15.99 12.78
N SER A 52 38.08 16.28 11.54
CA SER A 52 37.73 15.30 10.50
C SER A 52 38.97 14.51 10.05
N GLU A 53 40.15 15.12 10.04
CA GLU A 53 41.42 14.43 9.75
C GLU A 53 41.72 13.31 10.75
N LYS A 54 41.38 13.52 12.04
CA LYS A 54 41.58 12.53 13.12
C LYS A 54 40.58 11.38 13.09
N MET A 55 39.45 11.54 12.41
CA MET A 55 38.41 10.51 12.32
C MET A 55 38.77 9.38 11.34
N HIS A 56 39.88 9.49 10.61
CA HIS A 56 40.35 8.49 9.65
C HIS A 56 39.26 8.05 8.66
N LEU A 57 38.40 8.99 8.24
CA LEU A 57 37.31 8.70 7.32
C LEU A 57 37.87 8.10 6.02
N SER A 58 37.07 7.25 5.41
CA SER A 58 37.32 6.60 4.13
C SER A 58 37.04 7.54 2.93
N PHE A 59 36.49 8.73 3.18
CA PHE A 59 36.29 9.81 2.21
C PHE A 59 36.85 11.15 2.72
N ARG A 60 37.18 12.05 1.80
CA ARG A 60 37.71 13.41 2.05
C ARG A 60 36.88 14.52 1.43
N THR A 61 35.99 14.19 0.51
CA THR A 61 35.12 15.15 -0.18
C THR A 61 33.67 14.69 -0.17
N ALA A 62 32.74 15.63 -0.31
CA ALA A 62 31.33 15.34 -0.51
C ALA A 62 31.08 14.47 -1.76
N LYS A 63 31.91 14.64 -2.80
CA LYS A 63 31.88 13.81 -4.02
C LYS A 63 32.24 12.36 -3.72
N GLU A 64 33.30 12.12 -2.94
CA GLU A 64 33.69 10.76 -2.53
C GLU A 64 32.65 10.12 -1.61
N LEU A 65 32.08 10.89 -0.67
CA LEU A 65 30.95 10.45 0.15
C LEU A 65 29.80 9.99 -0.74
N ARG A 66 29.38 10.81 -1.72
CA ARG A 66 28.31 10.47 -2.65
C ARG A 66 28.63 9.23 -3.48
N SER A 67 29.85 9.12 -4.01
CA SER A 67 30.29 7.94 -4.77
C SER A 67 30.22 6.67 -3.93
N ARG A 68 30.53 6.74 -2.63
CA ARG A 68 30.39 5.61 -1.70
C ARG A 68 28.91 5.28 -1.44
N VAL A 69 28.06 6.29 -1.23
CA VAL A 69 26.62 6.07 -1.09
C VAL A 69 26.05 5.38 -2.33
N GLU A 70 26.49 5.75 -3.53
CA GLU A 70 26.07 5.13 -4.80
C GLU A 70 26.55 3.67 -4.97
N MET A 71 27.50 3.18 -4.15
CA MET A 71 27.92 1.77 -4.11
C MET A 71 27.04 0.90 -3.19
N LEU A 72 26.18 1.50 -2.37
CA LEU A 72 25.23 0.75 -1.54
C LEU A 72 24.21 0.01 -2.42
N PRO A 73 23.63 -1.09 -1.95
CA PRO A 73 22.58 -1.79 -2.69
C PRO A 73 21.47 -0.81 -3.08
N LYS A 74 21.15 -0.77 -4.38
CA LYS A 74 20.08 0.07 -4.88
C LYS A 74 18.74 -0.51 -4.45
N GLY A 75 17.86 0.36 -3.96
CA GLY A 75 16.46 0.03 -3.78
C GLY A 75 15.68 0.12 -5.10
N PRO A 76 14.37 -0.19 -5.06
CA PRO A 76 13.49 -0.08 -6.21
C PRO A 76 13.47 1.35 -6.78
N GLU A 77 13.62 1.46 -8.10
CA GLU A 77 13.76 2.75 -8.79
C GLU A 77 12.41 3.39 -9.10
N TRP A 78 12.37 4.73 -9.07
CA TRP A 78 11.20 5.48 -9.51
C TRP A 78 11.10 5.48 -11.03
N LYS A 79 9.93 5.09 -11.53
CA LYS A 79 9.53 5.13 -12.93
C LYS A 79 8.57 6.31 -13.12
N ALA A 80 8.68 6.99 -14.26
CA ALA A 80 7.82 8.10 -14.65
C ALA A 80 7.30 7.86 -16.07
N ILE A 81 5.99 7.82 -16.24
CA ILE A 81 5.37 7.61 -17.56
C ILE A 81 4.27 8.66 -17.82
N PRO A 82 4.14 9.18 -19.05
CA PRO A 82 3.00 10.00 -19.40
C PRO A 82 1.73 9.15 -19.35
N TRP A 83 0.70 9.61 -18.64
CA TRP A 83 -0.57 8.91 -18.52
C TRP A 83 -1.61 9.51 -19.45
N ARG A 84 -2.22 8.66 -20.28
CA ARG A 84 -3.30 9.06 -21.19
C ARG A 84 -4.64 8.84 -20.51
N THR A 85 -5.43 9.90 -20.46
CA THR A 85 -6.82 9.83 -20.02
C THR A 85 -7.73 9.70 -21.23
N GLU A 86 -8.83 8.97 -21.06
CA GLU A 86 -9.90 8.85 -22.07
C GLU A 86 -10.57 10.21 -22.34
N TYR A 87 -10.38 11.14 -21.42
CA TYR A 87 -10.99 12.45 -21.42
C TYR A 87 -9.93 13.55 -21.36
N PRO A 88 -10.15 14.69 -22.05
CA PRO A 88 -9.18 15.76 -22.08
C PRO A 88 -8.97 16.35 -20.68
N THR A 89 -7.71 16.49 -20.31
CA THR A 89 -7.28 17.12 -19.08
C THR A 89 -6.66 18.47 -19.37
N LYS A 90 -6.77 19.41 -18.43
CA LYS A 90 -6.15 20.74 -18.60
C LYS A 90 -4.63 20.64 -18.73
N ASN A 91 -4.03 19.71 -17.96
CA ASN A 91 -2.60 19.45 -17.94
C ASN A 91 -2.36 17.98 -18.30
N SER A 92 -1.23 17.69 -18.94
CA SER A 92 -0.79 16.31 -19.13
C SER A 92 -0.52 15.66 -17.77
N LEU A 93 -0.92 14.39 -17.63
CA LEU A 93 -0.66 13.61 -16.44
C LEU A 93 0.65 12.83 -16.60
N THR A 94 1.46 12.83 -15.54
CA THR A 94 2.63 11.95 -15.43
C THR A 94 2.44 11.08 -14.20
N LEU A 95 2.49 9.76 -14.40
CA LEU A 95 2.42 8.78 -13.34
C LEU A 95 3.82 8.46 -12.85
N TYR A 96 4.07 8.72 -11.56
CA TYR A 96 5.29 8.33 -10.87
C TYR A 96 5.00 7.14 -9.97
N TYR A 97 5.75 6.06 -10.14
CA TYR A 97 5.56 4.83 -9.37
C TYR A 97 6.86 4.05 -9.22
N ARG A 98 6.90 3.11 -8.30
CA ARG A 98 7.92 2.06 -8.26
C ARG A 98 7.26 0.75 -8.59
N ASP A 99 8.04 -0.19 -9.11
CA ASP A 99 7.55 -1.54 -9.29
C ASP A 99 7.21 -2.14 -7.91
N PRO A 100 5.94 -2.48 -7.63
CA PRO A 100 5.57 -2.99 -6.32
C PRO A 100 6.20 -4.35 -6.03
N LEU A 101 6.57 -5.11 -7.06
CA LEU A 101 7.22 -6.41 -6.90
C LEU A 101 8.67 -6.25 -6.48
N GLU A 102 9.40 -5.29 -7.08
CA GLU A 102 10.74 -4.90 -6.63
C GLU A 102 10.69 -4.39 -5.19
N CYS A 103 9.65 -3.61 -4.84
CA CYS A 103 9.45 -3.14 -3.47
C CYS A 103 9.24 -4.28 -2.48
N LEU A 104 8.38 -5.25 -2.83
CA LEU A 104 8.12 -6.41 -2.00
C LEU A 104 9.36 -7.28 -1.86
N GLN A 105 10.10 -7.53 -2.95
CA GLN A 105 11.36 -8.27 -2.92
C GLN A 105 12.42 -7.56 -2.07
N SER A 106 12.52 -6.22 -2.16
CA SER A 106 13.47 -5.44 -1.36
C SER A 106 13.15 -5.48 0.13
N LEU A 107 11.87 -5.46 0.50
CA LEU A 107 11.44 -5.63 1.90
C LEU A 107 11.70 -7.04 2.39
N LEU A 108 11.35 -8.04 1.57
CA LEU A 108 11.49 -9.44 1.90
C LEU A 108 12.95 -9.87 2.02
N SER A 109 13.86 -9.30 1.24
CA SER A 109 15.31 -9.57 1.34
C SER A 109 15.99 -8.89 2.52
N ASN A 110 15.28 -8.05 3.30
CA ASN A 110 15.92 -7.28 4.36
C ASN A 110 16.23 -8.16 5.58
N PRO A 111 17.50 -8.35 5.97
CA PRO A 111 17.85 -9.18 7.13
C PRO A 111 17.23 -8.67 8.44
N LEU A 112 16.92 -7.37 8.54
CA LEU A 112 16.32 -6.78 9.74
C LEU A 112 14.91 -7.30 10.03
N VAL A 113 14.21 -7.88 9.04
CA VAL A 113 12.86 -8.43 9.24
C VAL A 113 12.86 -9.94 9.47
N GLN A 114 14.03 -10.59 9.53
CA GLN A 114 14.18 -12.03 9.64
C GLN A 114 13.39 -12.62 10.82
N ASP A 115 13.49 -12.00 12.00
CA ASP A 115 12.86 -12.52 13.22
C ASP A 115 11.37 -12.13 13.35
N PHE A 116 10.87 -11.30 12.42
CA PHE A 116 9.52 -10.76 12.44
C PHE A 116 8.65 -11.28 11.29
N ILE A 117 9.18 -12.13 10.42
CA ILE A 117 8.46 -12.64 9.26
C ILE A 117 8.07 -14.11 9.44
N HIS A 118 6.79 -14.38 9.20
CA HIS A 118 6.26 -15.73 9.13
C HIS A 118 5.85 -16.04 7.68
N PHE A 119 6.15 -17.26 7.24
CA PHE A 119 5.89 -17.69 5.85
C PHE A 119 4.74 -18.68 5.71
N THR A 120 4.16 -19.10 6.82
CA THR A 120 3.11 -20.10 6.86
C THR A 120 2.02 -19.62 7.80
N PRO A 121 0.73 -19.70 7.42
CA PRO A 121 -0.36 -19.45 8.34
C PRO A 121 -0.24 -20.33 9.59
N PHE A 122 -0.63 -19.80 10.74
CA PHE A 122 -0.53 -20.51 12.00
C PHE A 122 -1.75 -20.31 12.87
N ARG A 123 -1.82 -21.09 13.95
CA ARG A 123 -2.99 -21.22 14.79
C ARG A 123 -2.58 -21.12 16.27
N LEU A 124 -2.85 -19.97 16.90
CA LEU A 124 -2.57 -19.74 18.33
C LEU A 124 -3.81 -20.00 19.19
N TRP A 125 -3.59 -20.57 20.37
CA TRP A 125 -4.63 -20.93 21.32
C TRP A 125 -4.18 -20.57 22.74
N ALA A 126 -5.09 -20.08 23.57
CA ALA A 126 -4.78 -19.69 24.95
C ALA A 126 -4.54 -20.89 25.88
N ASN A 127 -5.06 -22.06 25.53
CA ASN A 127 -4.96 -23.29 26.31
C ASN A 127 -4.70 -24.51 25.41
N SER A 128 -4.22 -25.59 26.03
CA SER A 128 -3.93 -26.87 25.34
C SER A 128 -5.18 -27.52 24.74
N GLU A 129 -6.36 -27.24 25.30
CA GLU A 129 -7.65 -27.74 24.82
C GLU A 129 -8.14 -27.02 23.54
N LYS A 130 -7.45 -25.97 23.09
CA LYS A 130 -7.79 -25.19 21.89
C LYS A 130 -9.23 -24.65 21.93
N LEU A 131 -9.69 -24.24 23.10
CA LEU A 131 -11.05 -23.69 23.26
C LEU A 131 -11.12 -22.19 22.96
N MET A 132 -10.04 -21.46 23.23
CA MET A 132 -9.98 -20.02 23.03
C MET A 132 -8.89 -19.63 22.03
N ARG A 133 -9.34 -19.03 20.94
CA ARG A 133 -8.51 -18.63 19.81
C ARG A 133 -7.81 -17.30 20.07
N ILE A 134 -6.53 -17.20 19.73
CA ILE A 134 -5.77 -15.95 19.79
C ILE A 134 -5.44 -15.52 18.34
N TYR A 135 -5.69 -14.25 18.04
CA TYR A 135 -5.36 -13.62 16.76
C TYR A 135 -4.38 -12.47 17.00
N THR A 136 -3.24 -12.50 16.30
CA THR A 136 -2.12 -11.54 16.46
C THR A 136 -1.87 -10.78 15.17
N GLU A 137 -1.42 -11.49 14.13
CA GLU A 137 -1.29 -10.96 12.77
C GLU A 137 -2.23 -11.68 11.79
N TRP A 138 -2.32 -11.16 10.57
CA TRP A 138 -3.16 -11.71 9.51
C TRP A 138 -2.94 -13.21 9.28
N LEU A 139 -1.70 -13.71 9.38
CA LEU A 139 -1.35 -15.13 9.23
C LEU A 139 -1.93 -16.04 10.33
N SER A 140 -2.33 -15.48 11.47
CA SER A 140 -3.04 -16.22 12.54
C SER A 140 -4.54 -16.39 12.24
N GLY A 141 -5.06 -15.65 11.26
CA GLY A 141 -6.48 -15.63 10.87
C GLY A 141 -6.85 -16.75 9.90
N ASP A 142 -8.14 -17.13 9.90
CA ASP A 142 -8.64 -18.20 9.02
C ASP A 142 -8.61 -17.83 7.53
N VAL A 143 -8.65 -16.53 7.21
CA VAL A 143 -8.52 -16.06 5.81
C VAL A 143 -7.18 -16.47 5.21
N ALA A 144 -6.08 -16.34 5.95
CA ALA A 144 -4.76 -16.74 5.46
C ALA A 144 -4.67 -18.26 5.26
N TRP A 145 -5.29 -19.05 6.14
CA TRP A 145 -5.40 -20.50 6.00
C TRP A 145 -6.18 -20.90 4.74
N ASN A 146 -7.38 -20.33 4.57
CA ASN A 146 -8.24 -20.62 3.42
C ASN A 146 -7.57 -20.22 2.10
N MET A 147 -6.79 -19.14 2.09
CA MET A 147 -6.00 -18.75 0.92
C MET A 147 -4.86 -19.75 0.66
N GLN A 148 -4.10 -20.14 1.69
CA GLN A 148 -2.97 -21.07 1.55
C GLN A 148 -3.40 -22.46 1.07
N GLU A 149 -4.58 -22.94 1.47
CA GLU A 149 -5.16 -24.22 1.02
C GLU A 149 -5.50 -24.25 -0.48
N GLN A 150 -5.69 -23.08 -1.10
CA GLN A 150 -5.96 -22.96 -2.54
C GLN A 150 -4.68 -22.88 -3.39
N LEU A 151 -3.51 -22.84 -2.76
CA LEU A 151 -2.21 -22.73 -3.44
C LEU A 151 -1.50 -24.09 -3.54
N PRO A 152 -0.58 -24.28 -4.50
CA PRO A 152 0.19 -25.51 -4.61
C PRO A 152 0.98 -25.84 -3.33
N PRO A 153 1.15 -27.12 -2.98
CA PRO A 153 1.98 -27.53 -1.84
C PRO A 153 3.40 -26.96 -1.91
N GLY A 154 3.91 -26.47 -0.78
CA GLY A 154 5.24 -25.85 -0.69
C GLY A 154 5.31 -24.37 -1.11
N SER A 155 4.19 -23.78 -1.53
CA SER A 155 4.10 -22.33 -1.79
C SER A 155 4.10 -21.50 -0.51
N THR A 156 4.54 -20.24 -0.62
CA THR A 156 4.54 -19.22 0.43
C THR A 156 3.50 -18.15 0.12
N LEU A 157 2.70 -17.80 1.11
CA LEU A 157 1.69 -16.76 1.01
C LEU A 157 2.24 -15.41 1.51
N LEU A 158 2.31 -14.42 0.62
CA LEU A 158 2.73 -13.04 0.93
C LEU A 158 1.55 -12.08 0.79
N GLY A 159 0.82 -11.86 1.88
CA GLY A 159 -0.32 -10.96 1.89
C GLY A 159 0.06 -9.52 1.54
N THR A 160 -0.51 -8.99 0.46
CA THR A 160 -0.30 -7.59 0.04
C THR A 160 -1.30 -6.69 0.74
N ILE A 161 -0.81 -5.67 1.44
CA ILE A 161 -1.61 -4.63 2.09
C ILE A 161 -1.44 -3.31 1.35
N LEU A 162 -2.54 -2.68 0.98
CA LEU A 162 -2.60 -1.36 0.35
C LEU A 162 -3.16 -0.34 1.34
N SER A 163 -2.59 0.86 1.42
CA SER A 163 -3.03 1.88 2.39
C SER A 163 -3.13 3.30 1.83
N SER A 164 -4.39 3.74 1.71
CA SER A 164 -5.05 5.01 1.30
C SER A 164 -4.90 6.34 2.03
N ASP A 165 -3.80 6.76 2.68
CA ASP A 165 -3.90 7.95 3.58
C ASP A 165 -3.30 9.28 3.05
N LYS A 166 -3.90 10.39 3.49
CA LYS A 166 -3.43 11.76 3.27
C LYS A 166 -2.51 12.18 4.41
N THR A 167 -1.20 12.08 4.21
CA THR A 167 -0.21 12.62 5.17
C THR A 167 0.48 13.87 4.64
N GLN A 168 0.73 14.86 5.51
CA GLN A 168 1.54 16.05 5.20
C GLN A 168 3.03 15.67 5.23
N LEU A 169 3.81 16.02 4.20
CA LEU A 169 5.22 15.57 4.09
C LEU A 169 6.24 16.40 4.88
N THR A 170 6.00 17.69 5.16
CA THR A 170 6.91 18.50 5.98
C THR A 170 6.16 19.65 6.65
N ALA A 171 6.39 19.87 7.94
CA ALA A 171 5.84 21.01 8.68
C ALA A 171 6.62 22.32 8.44
N MET A 172 7.77 22.30 7.74
CA MET A 172 8.68 23.46 7.72
C MET A 172 9.37 23.80 6.39
N THR A 173 9.21 23.03 5.30
CA THR A 173 9.87 23.36 4.03
C THR A 173 8.96 23.16 2.82
N GLY A 174 8.14 24.19 2.54
CA GLY A 174 7.73 24.49 1.16
C GLY A 174 6.32 24.14 0.72
N ASN A 175 5.36 23.85 1.62
CA ASN A 175 3.95 23.66 1.24
C ASN A 175 3.71 22.66 0.09
N ARG A 176 4.58 21.64 -0.03
CA ARG A 176 4.41 20.55 -0.99
C ARG A 176 3.84 19.35 -0.26
N SER A 177 2.66 18.91 -0.71
CA SER A 177 2.02 17.68 -0.25
C SER A 177 2.44 16.53 -1.16
N ALA A 178 2.86 15.40 -0.60
CA ALA A 178 2.83 14.15 -1.34
C ALA A 178 2.36 13.02 -0.41
N TYR A 179 1.68 12.07 -1.03
CA TYR A 179 0.97 11.00 -0.37
C TYR A 179 1.86 9.76 -0.44
N PRO A 180 2.33 9.17 0.66
CA PRO A 180 2.48 7.74 0.73
C PRO A 180 1.09 7.10 0.79
N LEU A 181 0.49 6.87 -0.37
CA LEU A 181 0.45 5.48 -0.79
C LEU A 181 1.73 5.30 -1.59
N LEU A 182 2.28 4.09 -1.73
CA LEU A 182 3.04 3.86 -2.95
C LEU A 182 2.03 4.01 -4.10
N ILE A 183 1.92 5.25 -4.61
CA ILE A 183 1.19 5.89 -5.72
C ILE A 183 0.60 7.24 -5.29
N SER A 184 1.26 8.31 -5.74
CA SER A 184 0.82 9.71 -5.63
C SER A 184 -0.08 10.08 -6.81
N LEU A 185 -1.27 10.61 -6.52
CA LEU A 185 -1.92 11.63 -7.33
C LEU A 185 -2.18 12.84 -6.42
N ALA A 186 -1.10 13.56 -6.13
CA ALA A 186 -1.17 14.84 -5.46
C ALA A 186 -1.95 15.82 -6.35
N ASP A 187 -3.19 16.10 -5.94
CA ASP A 187 -4.03 17.20 -6.42
C ASP A 187 -4.71 17.00 -7.79
N TYR A 188 -5.75 16.15 -7.81
CA TYR A 188 -6.70 16.08 -8.94
C TYR A 188 -8.13 16.45 -8.53
N ARG A 189 -8.29 17.62 -7.91
CA ARG A 189 -9.60 18.32 -7.86
C ARG A 189 -9.72 19.45 -8.88
N HIS A 190 -8.62 19.82 -9.54
CA HIS A 190 -8.58 20.91 -10.52
C HIS A 190 -7.87 20.46 -11.82
N GLY A 191 -8.44 19.52 -12.57
CA GLY A 191 -7.78 19.06 -13.81
C GLY A 191 -8.62 18.33 -14.84
N LEU A 192 -9.72 17.67 -14.43
CA LEU A 192 -10.72 17.17 -15.39
C LEU A 192 -11.57 18.35 -15.86
N SER A 193 -11.09 19.05 -16.88
CA SER A 193 -11.85 20.08 -17.59
C SER A 193 -12.80 19.39 -18.56
N HIS A 194 -13.83 18.74 -18.02
CA HIS A 194 -15.03 18.50 -18.79
C HIS A 194 -15.94 19.71 -18.71
N GLU A 195 -16.57 20.00 -19.84
CA GLU A 195 -17.74 20.86 -19.98
C GLU A 195 -18.99 20.33 -19.24
N GLY A 196 -18.82 19.39 -18.29
CA GLY A 196 -19.83 18.95 -17.35
C GLY A 196 -19.65 19.68 -16.03
N LYS A 197 -20.51 20.66 -15.74
CA LYS A 197 -20.54 21.38 -14.45
C LYS A 197 -20.79 20.46 -13.25
N ASP A 198 -21.25 19.22 -13.47
CA ASP A 198 -21.68 18.29 -12.43
C ASP A 198 -20.50 17.76 -11.57
N PRO A 199 -20.46 18.09 -10.26
CA PRO A 199 -19.48 17.55 -9.31
C PRO A 199 -19.48 16.01 -9.24
N GLU A 200 -20.62 15.37 -9.48
CA GLU A 200 -20.77 13.92 -9.36
C GLU A 200 -20.00 13.19 -10.47
N ILE A 201 -20.18 13.61 -11.72
CA ILE A 201 -19.48 13.03 -12.87
C ILE A 201 -17.97 13.17 -12.69
N ARG A 202 -17.50 14.34 -12.24
CA ARG A 202 -16.07 14.56 -11.95
C ARG A 202 -15.53 13.60 -10.88
N GLY A 203 -16.32 13.36 -9.83
CA GLY A 203 -15.96 12.40 -8.78
C GLY A 203 -15.83 10.97 -9.28
N VAL A 204 -16.74 10.54 -10.15
CA VAL A 204 -16.70 9.20 -10.77
C VAL A 204 -15.52 9.07 -11.73
N LEU A 205 -15.26 10.08 -12.56
CA LEU A 205 -14.12 10.06 -13.48
C LEU A 205 -12.77 10.03 -12.73
N ALA A 206 -12.64 10.80 -11.64
CA ALA A 206 -11.46 10.73 -10.77
C ALA A 206 -11.30 9.33 -10.16
N SER A 207 -12.40 8.70 -9.74
CA SER A 207 -12.38 7.33 -9.20
C SER A 207 -12.00 6.31 -10.27
N ARG A 208 -12.53 6.41 -11.49
CA ARG A 208 -12.18 5.53 -12.62
C ARG A 208 -10.71 5.65 -12.99
N LEU A 209 -10.18 6.89 -13.05
CA LEU A 209 -8.76 7.14 -13.28
C LEU A 209 -7.90 6.51 -12.20
N PHE A 210 -8.29 6.66 -10.93
CA PHE A 210 -7.59 6.07 -9.80
C PHE A 210 -7.54 4.53 -9.89
N HIS A 211 -8.68 3.90 -10.18
CA HIS A 211 -8.73 2.45 -10.36
C HIS A 211 -7.89 2.01 -11.56
N ALA A 212 -7.91 2.72 -12.69
CA ALA A 212 -7.09 2.39 -13.85
C ALA A 212 -5.58 2.49 -13.59
N ILE A 213 -5.15 3.50 -12.81
CA ILE A 213 -3.74 3.64 -12.41
C ILE A 213 -3.33 2.52 -11.46
N LEU A 214 -4.15 2.22 -10.45
CA LEU A 214 -3.86 1.10 -9.55
C LEU A 214 -3.82 -0.23 -10.30
N ASP A 215 -4.73 -0.43 -11.25
CA ASP A 215 -4.78 -1.61 -12.10
C ASP A 215 -3.44 -1.83 -12.81
N PHE A 216 -2.91 -0.78 -13.43
CA PHE A 216 -1.64 -0.79 -14.14
C PHE A 216 -0.45 -1.07 -13.22
N ILE A 217 -0.39 -0.39 -12.06
CA ILE A 217 0.79 -0.51 -11.18
C ILE A 217 0.80 -1.85 -10.46
N LEU A 218 -0.36 -2.36 -10.07
CA LEU A 218 -0.48 -3.59 -9.29
C LEU A 218 -0.47 -4.84 -10.17
N GLU A 219 -0.44 -4.69 -11.49
CA GLU A 219 -0.35 -5.79 -12.46
C GLU A 219 0.74 -6.83 -12.14
N PRO A 220 1.98 -6.45 -11.76
CA PRO A 220 3.00 -7.44 -11.39
C PRO A 220 2.61 -8.28 -10.16
N LEU A 221 1.91 -7.69 -9.18
CA LEU A 221 1.43 -8.40 -8.00
C LEU A 221 0.23 -9.29 -8.30
N LYS A 222 -0.68 -8.87 -9.20
CA LYS A 222 -1.79 -9.71 -9.65
C LYS A 222 -1.28 -10.95 -10.36
N ARG A 223 -0.32 -10.77 -11.28
CA ARG A 223 0.32 -11.86 -11.99
C ARG A 223 1.03 -12.81 -11.03
N THR A 224 1.75 -12.27 -10.04
CA THR A 224 2.40 -13.09 -9.00
C THR A 224 1.37 -13.82 -8.12
N ALA A 225 0.20 -13.24 -7.86
CA ALA A 225 -0.90 -13.92 -7.19
C ALA A 225 -1.57 -15.03 -8.03
N GLU A 226 -1.44 -14.97 -9.36
CA GLU A 226 -2.00 -15.98 -10.28
C GLU A 226 -1.05 -17.17 -10.47
N ILE A 227 0.20 -16.89 -10.85
CA ILE A 227 1.14 -17.93 -11.27
C ILE A 227 2.28 -18.18 -10.27
N GLY A 228 2.40 -17.35 -9.23
CA GLY A 228 3.51 -17.41 -8.28
C GLY A 228 4.83 -16.87 -8.86
N MET A 229 5.77 -16.54 -7.98
CA MET A 229 7.12 -16.11 -8.35
C MET A 229 8.16 -16.55 -7.32
N MET A 230 9.36 -16.91 -7.78
CA MET A 230 10.50 -17.13 -6.89
C MET A 230 11.02 -15.80 -6.32
N MET A 231 11.06 -15.69 -5.00
CA MET A 231 11.61 -14.53 -4.27
C MET A 231 12.66 -14.97 -3.25
N ASN A 232 13.62 -14.10 -2.94
CA ASN A 232 14.58 -14.37 -1.85
C ASN A 232 14.01 -13.87 -0.51
N ASP A 233 14.16 -14.66 0.55
CA ASP A 233 13.81 -14.29 1.92
C ASP A 233 14.97 -13.56 2.64
N PRO A 234 14.80 -13.12 3.91
CA PRO A 234 15.85 -12.42 4.65
C PRO A 234 17.14 -13.21 4.84
N LEU A 235 17.08 -14.55 4.75
CA LEU A 235 18.21 -15.46 4.85
C LEU A 235 18.84 -15.74 3.47
N GLY A 236 18.32 -15.15 2.40
CA GLY A 236 18.73 -15.39 1.02
C GLY A 236 18.15 -16.67 0.41
N TRP A 237 17.22 -17.33 1.09
CA TRP A 237 16.62 -18.58 0.62
C TRP A 237 15.54 -18.27 -0.40
N ARG A 238 15.44 -19.12 -1.42
CA ARG A 238 14.44 -18.96 -2.48
C ARG A 238 13.11 -19.56 -2.05
N ARG A 239 12.05 -18.75 -2.11
CA ARG A 239 10.66 -19.14 -1.80
C ARG A 239 9.76 -18.93 -3.01
N PHE A 240 8.84 -19.85 -3.26
CA PHE A 240 7.85 -19.71 -4.32
C PHE A 240 6.61 -19.01 -3.75
N CYS A 241 6.47 -17.72 -4.05
CA CYS A 241 5.58 -16.79 -3.37
C CYS A 241 4.37 -16.40 -4.22
N TYR A 242 3.22 -16.26 -3.57
CA TYR A 242 1.98 -15.70 -4.13
C TYR A 242 1.59 -14.43 -3.39
N THR A 243 1.11 -13.41 -4.10
CA THR A 243 0.87 -12.06 -3.53
C THR A 243 -0.61 -11.62 -3.60
N PRO A 244 -1.55 -12.31 -2.94
CA PRO A 244 -2.95 -11.90 -2.95
C PRO A 244 -3.13 -10.56 -2.20
N LEU A 245 -4.18 -9.83 -2.54
CA LEU A 245 -4.59 -8.63 -1.81
C LEU A 245 -5.34 -9.03 -0.54
N VAL A 246 -4.81 -8.64 0.63
CA VAL A 246 -5.34 -9.08 1.94
C VAL A 246 -5.90 -7.95 2.77
N ALA A 247 -5.47 -6.71 2.51
CA ALA A 247 -6.11 -5.54 3.07
C ALA A 247 -6.00 -4.33 2.12
N TYR A 248 -7.04 -3.52 2.07
CA TYR A 248 -7.02 -2.19 1.47
C TYR A 248 -7.72 -1.17 2.36
N ILE A 249 -6.93 -0.27 2.93
CA ILE A 249 -7.43 0.76 3.84
C ILE A 249 -7.88 1.96 3.00
N GLN A 250 -9.18 2.08 2.70
CA GLN A 250 -9.77 3.25 2.05
C GLN A 250 -11.25 3.45 2.42
N GLY A 251 -11.62 4.67 2.83
CA GLY A 251 -13.00 5.18 2.76
C GLY A 251 -13.94 4.87 3.94
N LYS A 252 -15.15 5.47 3.88
CA LYS A 252 -16.13 5.63 4.98
C LYS A 252 -17.48 4.92 4.74
N ARG A 253 -17.53 3.83 3.95
CA ARG A 253 -18.79 3.11 3.64
C ARG A 253 -18.64 1.61 3.88
N SER A 254 -19.71 0.97 4.33
CA SER A 254 -19.77 -0.48 4.55
C SER A 254 -19.42 -1.23 3.26
N SER A 255 -18.25 -1.85 3.26
CA SER A 255 -17.69 -2.66 2.18
C SER A 255 -18.12 -4.12 2.25
N VAL A 256 -18.77 -4.53 3.35
CA VAL A 256 -18.85 -5.93 3.77
C VAL A 256 -20.17 -6.59 3.37
N THR A 257 -21.28 -5.85 3.39
CA THR A 257 -22.63 -6.40 3.14
C THR A 257 -23.38 -5.68 2.01
N THR A 258 -24.50 -6.25 1.57
CA THR A 258 -25.43 -5.60 0.64
C THR A 258 -26.34 -4.58 1.32
N ALA A 259 -26.33 -4.51 2.65
CA ALA A 259 -27.15 -3.57 3.42
C ALA A 259 -26.84 -2.12 3.04
N ASN A 260 -27.88 -1.30 2.96
CA ASN A 260 -27.81 0.13 2.76
C ASN A 260 -28.24 0.87 4.04
N TYR A 261 -28.10 2.20 4.06
CA TYR A 261 -28.40 3.01 5.25
C TYR A 261 -29.85 2.89 5.75
N LYS A 262 -30.81 2.53 4.87
CA LYS A 262 -32.21 2.31 5.23
C LYS A 262 -32.45 0.96 5.90
N ASP A 263 -31.53 0.02 5.67
CA ASP A 263 -31.58 -1.33 6.22
C ASP A 263 -30.90 -1.38 7.61
N PHE A 264 -30.19 -0.31 7.99
CA PHE A 264 -29.52 -0.25 9.28
C PHE A 264 -30.55 -0.22 10.41
N GLY A 265 -30.46 -1.21 11.30
CA GLY A 265 -31.40 -1.39 12.41
C GLY A 265 -32.47 -2.44 12.15
N ASP A 266 -32.55 -3.01 10.94
CA ASP A 266 -33.36 -4.20 10.71
C ASP A 266 -32.69 -5.47 11.31
N PRO A 267 -33.46 -6.49 11.70
CA PRO A 267 -32.91 -7.75 12.22
C PRO A 267 -32.45 -8.70 11.09
N PHE A 268 -32.56 -8.28 9.82
CA PHE A 268 -32.27 -9.12 8.68
C PHE A 268 -30.76 -9.16 8.41
N ARG A 269 -30.20 -10.37 8.37
CA ARG A 269 -28.80 -10.56 8.03
C ARG A 269 -28.60 -10.44 6.52
N HIS A 270 -28.33 -9.23 6.06
CA HIS A 270 -28.00 -8.96 4.67
C HIS A 270 -26.79 -9.77 4.20
N PRO A 271 -26.82 -10.33 2.98
CA PRO A 271 -25.73 -11.13 2.46
C PRO A 271 -24.43 -10.32 2.29
N SER A 272 -23.30 -11.03 2.28
CA SER A 272 -22.00 -10.43 2.02
C SER A 272 -21.90 -9.89 0.59
N ARG A 273 -21.24 -8.74 0.43
CA ARG A 273 -20.95 -8.17 -0.88
C ARG A 273 -19.68 -8.80 -1.45
N THR A 274 -19.85 -9.87 -2.22
CA THR A 274 -18.71 -10.62 -2.77
C THR A 274 -18.11 -9.96 -4.03
N ALA A 275 -16.85 -10.31 -4.35
CA ALA A 275 -16.22 -9.97 -5.63
C ALA A 275 -17.09 -10.46 -6.80
N LYS A 276 -17.50 -11.73 -6.77
CA LYS A 276 -18.30 -12.38 -7.81
C LYS A 276 -19.62 -11.65 -8.07
N THR A 277 -20.35 -11.30 -7.01
CA THR A 277 -21.62 -10.57 -7.14
C THR A 277 -21.41 -9.17 -7.70
N THR A 278 -20.37 -8.47 -7.24
CA THR A 278 -20.08 -7.10 -7.69
C THR A 278 -19.69 -7.09 -9.18
N ILE A 279 -18.84 -8.02 -9.61
CA ILE A 279 -18.44 -8.16 -11.01
C ILE A 279 -19.66 -8.53 -11.88
N ALA A 280 -20.50 -9.46 -11.44
CA ALA A 280 -21.72 -9.84 -12.17
C ALA A 280 -22.69 -8.65 -12.34
N MET A 281 -22.86 -7.82 -11.29
CA MET A 281 -23.67 -6.60 -11.36
C MET A 281 -23.12 -5.60 -12.38
N LEU A 282 -21.79 -5.37 -12.37
CA LEU A 282 -21.13 -4.51 -13.35
C LEU A 282 -21.31 -5.01 -14.78
N SER A 283 -21.08 -6.31 -15.03
CA SER A 283 -21.26 -6.92 -16.35
C SER A 283 -22.71 -6.86 -16.82
N ASN A 284 -23.70 -7.02 -15.94
CA ASN A 284 -25.10 -6.89 -16.31
C ASN A 284 -25.49 -5.43 -16.61
N LEU A 285 -24.98 -4.48 -15.83
CA LEU A 285 -25.20 -3.06 -16.09
C LEU A 285 -24.64 -2.63 -17.45
N GLU A 286 -23.48 -3.15 -17.84
CA GLU A 286 -22.84 -2.85 -19.12
C GLU A 286 -23.59 -3.38 -20.34
N LYS A 287 -24.42 -4.41 -20.17
CA LYS A 287 -25.30 -4.90 -21.25
C LYS A 287 -26.43 -3.91 -21.56
N THR A 288 -26.86 -3.13 -20.58
CA THR A 288 -28.01 -2.21 -20.71
C THR A 288 -27.59 -0.76 -20.87
N THR A 289 -26.42 -0.37 -20.35
CA THR A 289 -25.97 1.02 -20.33
C THR A 289 -24.47 1.08 -20.56
N HIS A 290 -24.06 1.83 -21.58
CA HIS A 290 -22.66 1.97 -21.93
C HIS A 290 -21.90 2.77 -20.85
N PRO A 291 -20.73 2.30 -20.34
CA PRO A 291 -19.97 2.99 -19.28
C PRO A 291 -19.64 4.46 -19.55
N TYR A 292 -19.53 4.84 -20.83
CA TYR A 292 -19.17 6.19 -21.25
C TYR A 292 -20.37 7.12 -21.42
N ASP A 293 -21.61 6.59 -21.36
CA ASP A 293 -22.80 7.41 -21.11
C ASP A 293 -22.87 7.70 -19.61
N LEU A 294 -22.03 8.64 -19.16
CA LEU A 294 -21.72 8.86 -17.74
C LEU A 294 -22.97 9.15 -16.91
N ALA A 295 -23.85 10.03 -17.36
CA ALA A 295 -25.02 10.44 -16.58
C ALA A 295 -25.97 9.25 -16.35
N THR A 296 -26.30 8.52 -17.41
CA THR A 296 -27.16 7.34 -17.32
C THR A 296 -26.49 6.21 -16.54
N TYR A 297 -25.21 5.94 -16.82
CA TYR A 297 -24.47 4.87 -16.17
C TYR A 297 -24.34 5.10 -14.66
N ILE A 298 -24.00 6.32 -14.23
CA ILE A 298 -23.84 6.64 -12.80
C ILE A 298 -25.18 6.50 -12.07
N LYS A 299 -26.27 6.97 -12.69
CA LYS A 299 -27.63 6.82 -12.14
C LYS A 299 -28.00 5.34 -11.96
N SER A 300 -27.79 4.52 -12.99
CA SER A 300 -28.07 3.08 -12.95
C SER A 300 -27.15 2.33 -11.98
N ALA A 301 -25.86 2.69 -11.92
CA ALA A 301 -24.91 2.11 -10.98
C ALA A 301 -25.30 2.40 -9.52
N LYS A 302 -25.71 3.63 -9.21
CA LYS A 302 -26.20 4.00 -7.87
C LYS A 302 -27.44 3.22 -7.45
N ALA A 303 -28.37 2.98 -8.38
CA ALA A 303 -29.55 2.17 -8.11
C ALA A 303 -29.20 0.72 -7.69
N LEU A 304 -28.04 0.23 -8.13
CA LEU A 304 -27.47 -1.07 -7.74
C LEU A 304 -26.52 -1.00 -6.53
N GLY A 305 -26.39 0.18 -5.88
CA GLY A 305 -25.48 0.37 -4.76
C GLY A 305 -24.00 0.40 -5.13
N LEU A 306 -23.67 0.70 -6.40
CA LEU A 306 -22.32 0.85 -6.94
C LEU A 306 -21.90 2.33 -7.02
N ASN A 307 -20.60 2.58 -7.13
CA ASN A 307 -20.01 3.94 -7.12
C ASN A 307 -19.74 4.52 -8.53
N GLY A 308 -20.16 3.83 -9.60
CA GLY A 308 -19.94 4.25 -10.99
C GLY A 308 -18.58 3.85 -11.59
N VAL A 309 -17.71 3.18 -10.84
CA VAL A 309 -16.48 2.56 -11.35
C VAL A 309 -16.83 1.25 -12.04
N HIS A 310 -16.55 1.18 -13.34
CA HIS A 310 -16.92 0.05 -14.19
C HIS A 310 -15.83 -1.04 -14.29
N ARG A 311 -14.58 -0.68 -13.96
CA ARG A 311 -13.42 -1.58 -13.91
C ARG A 311 -12.67 -1.37 -12.59
N PRO A 312 -13.07 -2.05 -11.49
CA PRO A 312 -12.33 -1.96 -10.25
C PRO A 312 -10.98 -2.68 -10.36
N PHE A 313 -9.92 -2.09 -9.80
CA PHE A 313 -8.53 -2.60 -9.89
C PHE A 313 -8.34 -4.03 -9.36
N TRP A 314 -9.18 -4.49 -8.44
CA TRP A 314 -9.07 -5.81 -7.79
C TRP A 314 -9.84 -6.91 -8.52
N ARG A 315 -10.57 -6.60 -9.60
CA ARG A 315 -11.52 -7.51 -10.27
C ARG A 315 -10.91 -8.82 -10.76
N ASP A 316 -9.62 -8.80 -11.05
CA ASP A 316 -8.80 -9.83 -11.67
C ASP A 316 -7.61 -10.21 -10.77
N TRP A 317 -7.63 -9.82 -9.49
CA TRP A 317 -6.62 -10.22 -8.53
C TRP A 317 -7.05 -11.53 -7.85
N PRO A 318 -6.34 -12.64 -8.07
CA PRO A 318 -6.70 -13.94 -7.48
C PRO A 318 -6.83 -13.86 -5.96
N LEU A 319 -7.85 -14.54 -5.43
CA LEU A 319 -8.20 -14.61 -4.00
C LEU A 319 -8.55 -13.26 -3.35
N ALA A 320 -8.61 -12.16 -4.12
CA ALA A 320 -9.01 -10.86 -3.60
C ALA A 320 -10.53 -10.77 -3.44
N GLU A 321 -10.98 -10.80 -2.19
CA GLU A 321 -12.40 -10.67 -1.84
C GLU A 321 -12.63 -9.32 -1.12
N PRO A 322 -13.30 -8.33 -1.76
CA PRO A 322 -13.52 -7.01 -1.17
C PRO A 322 -14.16 -7.03 0.20
N SER A 323 -15.10 -7.95 0.44
CA SER A 323 -15.73 -8.09 1.76
C SER A 323 -14.77 -8.55 2.86
N LEU A 324 -13.61 -9.12 2.49
CA LEU A 324 -12.55 -9.52 3.41
C LEU A 324 -11.43 -8.47 3.51
N PHE A 325 -10.93 -7.96 2.38
CA PHE A 325 -9.76 -7.06 2.40
C PHE A 325 -10.13 -5.59 2.69
N LEU A 326 -11.36 -5.14 2.44
CA LEU A 326 -11.79 -3.79 2.83
C LEU A 326 -12.19 -3.81 4.30
N THR A 327 -11.20 -4.01 5.17
CA THR A 327 -11.41 -4.12 6.62
C THR A 327 -11.99 -2.81 7.16
N PRO A 328 -13.03 -2.86 8.02
CA PRO A 328 -13.56 -1.66 8.65
C PRO A 328 -12.46 -0.97 9.46
N GLU A 329 -12.24 0.30 9.18
CA GLU A 329 -11.23 1.10 9.86
C GLU A 329 -11.69 1.38 11.31
N ILE A 330 -10.88 0.97 12.30
CA ILE A 330 -11.26 0.94 13.73
C ILE A 330 -11.61 2.34 14.25
N LEU A 331 -10.88 3.38 13.83
CA LEU A 331 -11.07 4.73 14.33
C LEU A 331 -12.42 5.32 13.88
N HIS A 332 -12.72 5.26 12.58
CA HIS A 332 -13.91 5.87 11.99
C HIS A 332 -15.15 4.96 12.06
N HIS A 333 -14.99 3.64 12.18
CA HIS A 333 -16.13 2.73 12.30
C HIS A 333 -16.45 2.39 13.75
N TRP A 334 -15.47 2.06 14.58
CA TRP A 334 -15.75 1.57 15.94
C TRP A 334 -15.69 2.72 16.94
N LEU A 335 -14.59 3.46 16.95
CA LEU A 335 -14.39 4.56 17.92
C LEU A 335 -15.41 5.68 17.68
N LYS A 336 -15.58 6.09 16.43
CA LYS A 336 -16.57 7.12 16.08
C LYS A 336 -18.01 6.64 16.35
N MET A 337 -18.37 5.39 16.03
CA MET A 337 -19.70 4.86 16.35
C MET A 337 -19.94 4.83 17.87
N PHE A 338 -18.92 4.45 18.65
CA PHE A 338 -18.99 4.51 20.10
C PHE A 338 -19.27 5.93 20.58
N TYR A 339 -18.50 6.94 20.15
CA TYR A 339 -18.70 8.32 20.60
C TYR A 339 -19.99 8.96 20.08
N ASP A 340 -20.33 8.77 18.81
CA ASP A 340 -21.47 9.42 18.16
C ASP A 340 -22.82 8.82 18.59
N HIS A 341 -22.84 7.55 19.00
CA HIS A 341 -24.07 6.83 19.31
C HIS A 341 -24.08 6.26 20.73
N LEU A 342 -23.18 5.32 21.05
CA LEU A 342 -23.24 4.59 22.33
C LEU A 342 -22.98 5.50 23.54
N CYS A 343 -21.98 6.38 23.43
CA CYS A 343 -21.61 7.31 24.48
C CYS A 343 -22.74 8.33 24.72
N LYS A 344 -23.33 8.89 23.66
CA LYS A 344 -24.48 9.80 23.77
C LYS A 344 -25.69 9.12 24.41
N TRP A 345 -26.00 7.90 23.96
CA TRP A 345 -27.08 7.11 24.55
C TRP A 345 -26.85 6.83 26.04
N CYS A 346 -25.62 6.48 26.43
CA CYS A 346 -25.28 6.29 27.84
C CYS A 346 -25.42 7.58 28.65
N ILE A 347 -24.97 8.72 28.11
CA ILE A 347 -25.07 10.06 28.73
C ILE A 347 -26.55 10.44 28.95
N GLU A 348 -27.40 10.24 27.94
CA GLU A 348 -28.85 10.50 28.04
C GLU A 348 -29.51 9.56 29.07
N ALA A 349 -29.16 8.27 29.07
CA ALA A 349 -29.72 7.28 29.98
C ALA A 349 -29.40 7.57 31.47
N VAL A 350 -28.26 8.20 31.77
CA VAL A 350 -27.89 8.62 33.13
C VAL A 350 -28.31 10.05 33.48
N GLY A 351 -29.07 10.73 32.60
CA GLY A 351 -29.62 12.06 32.85
C GLY A 351 -28.63 13.21 32.65
N GLY A 352 -27.51 12.98 31.98
CA GLY A 352 -26.61 14.06 31.56
C GLY A 352 -27.19 14.77 30.35
N SER A 353 -27.58 16.04 30.49
CA SER A 353 -27.89 16.90 29.35
C SER A 353 -26.59 17.18 28.58
N GLY A 354 -26.45 16.59 27.39
CA GLY A 354 -25.30 16.78 26.52
C GLY A 354 -25.36 18.13 25.80
N ASP A 355 -24.63 19.13 26.32
CA ASP A 355 -24.18 20.30 25.57
C ASP A 355 -22.76 20.10 25.03
#